data_AF-A0A6N8IDJ0-F1
#
_entry.id   AF-A0A6N8IDJ0-F1
#
_cell.length_a   1.000
_cell.length_b   1.000
_cell.length_c   1.000
_cell.angle_alpha   90.00
_cell.angle_beta   90.00
_cell.angle_gamma   90.00
#
_symmetry.space_group_name_H-M   'P 1'
#
loop_
_entity.id
_entity.type
_entity.pdbx_description
1 polymer ?
#
loop_
_entity_poly.entity_id
_entity_poly.type
_entity_poly.pdbx_seq_one_letter_code
_entity_poly.pdbx_strand_id
1 'polypeptide(L)'
;MRLTTNTEQARSFDVSGEDRGWHTALYYFAEHIRSLSRGRVNHKVLYSYLGTNGHYINHDNPTIRKRTAAVLSRLVHSRRYVEDFRASYERNPQVFDDAARLLSADLCNGPDCTVGDLVIYFCGPLWTDVQRGLEHEREDGRVELRLDRIANEMNSLFVWCEQQPAVRSEDMLVVLASSYFHLMTFGHLDERFVCELADETPLTIPDGKGNDPDRAVRREGCACLVKYACDEPDTLSNWWTVASDRPFSIGRYTDCDVIETNPCVSRRHCRIVGEGGRWLLEDQDSVHGSRVLREGRVVYDSVRDGVEPFELVFGDHLVLAGASSYWFGALLAGDRHARR
;
A
#
# COMPACT_ATOMS: atom_id res chain seq x y z
N MET A 1 25.91 -12.32 16.42
CA MET A 1 25.22 -13.56 15.99
C MET A 1 24.23 -13.10 14.94
N ARG A 2 24.36 -13.60 13.70
CA ARG A 2 23.47 -13.22 12.57
C ARG A 2 22.01 -13.41 13.02
N LEU A 3 21.06 -12.80 12.32
CA LEU A 3 19.77 -13.46 12.06
C LEU A 3 20.09 -14.80 11.39
N THR A 4 20.63 -15.75 12.17
CA THR A 4 20.95 -17.10 11.76
C THR A 4 19.59 -17.69 11.49
N THR A 5 19.22 -17.78 10.21
CA THR A 5 18.74 -19.02 9.59
C THR A 5 17.82 -19.87 10.48
N ASN A 6 16.97 -19.21 11.24
CA ASN A 6 15.69 -19.68 11.77
C ASN A 6 14.57 -19.06 10.91
N THR A 7 14.93 -18.62 9.71
CA THR A 7 14.06 -18.43 8.56
C THR A 7 13.47 -19.75 8.03
N GLU A 8 13.84 -20.92 8.58
CA GLU A 8 13.26 -22.23 8.21
C GLU A 8 12.20 -22.78 9.17
N GLN A 9 11.85 -22.03 10.21
CA GLN A 9 10.50 -22.13 10.75
C GLN A 9 9.89 -20.76 10.58
N ALA A 10 9.07 -20.61 9.53
CA ALA A 10 7.87 -19.80 9.68
C ALA A 10 7.33 -20.14 11.06
N ARG A 11 7.51 -19.25 12.05
CA ARG A 11 6.84 -19.42 13.33
C ARG A 11 5.40 -19.29 12.95
N SER A 12 4.77 -20.43 12.72
CA SER A 12 3.36 -20.54 12.48
C SER A 12 2.72 -19.94 13.73
N PHE A 13 2.32 -18.68 13.63
CA PHE A 13 1.40 -18.07 14.59
C PHE A 13 0.03 -18.75 14.50
N ASP A 14 -0.17 -19.61 13.49
CA ASP A 14 -1.30 -20.51 13.41
C ASP A 14 -1.26 -21.53 14.55
N VAL A 15 -2.39 -21.61 15.25
CA VAL A 15 -2.66 -22.60 16.28
C VAL A 15 -3.55 -23.65 15.61
N SER A 16 -3.09 -24.90 15.58
CA SER A 16 -3.77 -25.99 14.88
C SER A 16 -5.17 -26.26 15.46
N GLY A 17 -6.18 -26.38 14.60
CA GLY A 17 -7.53 -26.83 14.97
C GLY A 17 -8.50 -25.72 15.41
N GLU A 18 -8.17 -24.45 15.16
CA GLU A 18 -9.02 -23.30 15.51
C GLU A 18 -9.70 -22.66 14.31
N ASP A 19 -10.75 -21.89 14.60
CA ASP A 19 -11.55 -21.14 13.64
C ASP A 19 -10.75 -19.98 13.04
N ARG A 20 -10.80 -19.84 11.71
CA ARG A 20 -10.03 -18.84 10.94
C ARG A 20 -10.47 -17.41 11.28
N GLY A 21 -11.70 -17.20 11.75
CA GLY A 21 -12.23 -15.87 12.13
C GLY A 21 -11.47 -15.19 13.28
N TRP A 22 -10.55 -15.87 13.94
CA TRP A 22 -9.72 -15.32 15.02
C TRP A 22 -8.33 -14.84 14.56
N HIS A 23 -7.95 -15.11 13.32
CA HIS A 23 -6.64 -14.79 12.76
C HIS A 23 -6.66 -13.39 12.12
N THR A 24 -6.72 -12.35 12.95
CA THR A 24 -6.83 -10.94 12.50
C THR A 24 -5.49 -10.33 12.10
N ALA A 25 -5.53 -9.25 11.31
CA ALA A 25 -4.34 -8.49 10.92
C ALA A 25 -3.59 -7.97 12.16
N LEU A 26 -4.36 -7.45 13.11
CA LEU A 26 -3.87 -7.00 14.41
C LEU A 26 -3.19 -8.12 15.22
N TYR A 27 -3.74 -9.33 15.22
CA TYR A 27 -3.16 -10.46 15.94
C TYR A 27 -1.76 -10.79 15.41
N TYR A 28 -1.62 -10.94 14.10
CA TYR A 28 -0.33 -11.20 13.48
C TYR A 28 0.65 -10.07 13.74
N PHE A 29 0.23 -8.82 13.52
CA PHE A 29 1.09 -7.67 13.81
C PHE A 29 1.60 -7.71 15.25
N ALA A 30 0.71 -7.87 16.23
CA ALA A 30 1.07 -7.87 17.63
C ALA A 30 1.95 -9.06 18.05
N GLU A 31 1.75 -10.27 17.49
CA GLU A 31 2.62 -11.41 17.79
C GLU A 31 4.02 -11.26 17.18
N HIS A 32 4.14 -10.67 15.99
CA HIS A 32 5.44 -10.31 15.42
C HIS A 32 6.16 -9.28 16.29
N ILE A 33 5.48 -8.19 16.69
CA ILE A 33 6.06 -7.16 17.57
C ILE A 33 6.45 -7.76 18.93
N ARG A 34 5.62 -8.64 19.50
CA ARG A 34 5.92 -9.36 20.74
C ARG A 34 7.16 -10.24 20.58
N SER A 35 7.31 -10.93 19.45
CA SER A 35 8.47 -11.75 19.14
C SER A 35 9.74 -10.91 19.02
N LEU A 36 9.70 -9.82 18.23
CA LEU A 36 10.83 -8.90 18.03
C LEU A 36 11.27 -8.23 19.33
N SER A 37 10.31 -7.80 20.15
CA SER A 37 10.56 -7.14 21.43
C SER A 37 10.83 -8.09 22.59
N ARG A 38 10.88 -9.41 22.36
CA ARG A 38 10.99 -10.47 23.40
C ARG A 38 9.92 -10.35 24.50
N GLY A 39 8.71 -9.98 24.12
CA GLY A 39 7.57 -9.85 25.02
C GLY A 39 7.45 -8.51 25.75
N ARG A 40 8.40 -7.58 25.57
CA ARG A 40 8.32 -6.24 26.18
C ARG A 40 7.11 -5.47 25.65
N VAL A 41 6.92 -5.50 24.33
CA VAL A 41 5.75 -4.89 23.68
C VAL A 41 4.72 -5.99 23.46
N ASN A 42 3.62 -5.90 24.21
CA ASN A 42 2.47 -6.79 24.05
C ASN A 42 1.28 -5.99 23.49
N HIS A 43 0.17 -6.68 23.22
CA HIS A 43 -1.05 -6.07 22.69
C HIS A 43 -1.49 -4.85 23.51
N LYS A 44 -1.46 -4.91 24.84
CA LYS A 44 -1.83 -3.78 25.71
C LYS A 44 -0.94 -2.55 25.48
N VAL A 45 0.37 -2.77 25.34
CA VAL A 45 1.34 -1.70 25.07
C VAL A 45 1.06 -1.06 23.71
N LEU A 46 0.86 -1.87 22.66
CA LEU A 46 0.47 -1.37 21.33
C LEU A 46 -0.80 -0.51 21.38
N TYR A 47 -1.81 -0.92 22.14
CA TYR A 47 -3.03 -0.15 22.32
C TYR A 47 -2.84 1.15 23.11
N SER A 48 -1.91 1.17 24.05
CA SER A 48 -1.59 2.39 24.80
C SER A 48 -0.91 3.44 23.92
N TYR A 49 -0.18 3.00 22.89
CA TYR A 49 0.43 3.92 21.91
C TYR A 49 -0.63 4.64 21.08
N LEU A 50 -1.75 3.98 20.80
CA LEU A 50 -2.89 4.58 20.11
C LEU A 50 -3.81 5.42 21.03
N GLY A 51 -3.43 5.61 22.30
CA GLY A 51 -4.15 6.50 23.23
C GLY A 51 -5.46 5.94 23.77
N THR A 52 -5.70 4.63 23.64
CA THR A 52 -6.91 4.02 24.20
C THR A 52 -6.66 3.53 25.62
N ASN A 53 -7.41 4.08 26.58
CA ASN A 53 -7.38 3.70 28.00
C ASN A 53 -8.04 2.33 28.24
N GLY A 54 -7.63 1.32 27.47
CA GLY A 54 -8.13 -0.04 27.56
C GLY A 54 -7.40 -0.84 28.64
N HIS A 55 -8.15 -1.37 29.60
CA HIS A 55 -7.64 -2.38 30.53
C HIS A 55 -7.77 -3.78 29.91
N TYR A 56 -6.76 -4.19 29.13
CA TYR A 56 -6.68 -5.55 28.58
C TYR A 56 -5.58 -6.37 29.25
N ILE A 57 -5.84 -7.66 29.45
CA ILE A 57 -4.95 -8.59 30.15
C ILE A 57 -4.00 -9.24 29.15
N ASN A 58 -2.69 -9.12 29.39
CA ASN A 58 -1.70 -9.95 28.69
C ASN A 58 -1.74 -11.36 29.28
N HIS A 59 -1.80 -12.39 28.44
CA HIS A 59 -1.97 -13.78 28.86
C HIS A 59 -0.94 -14.70 28.18
N ASP A 60 -0.39 -15.67 28.92
CA ASP A 60 0.66 -16.57 28.41
C ASP A 60 0.14 -17.56 27.36
N ASN A 61 -1.13 -17.97 27.49
CA ASN A 61 -1.83 -18.81 26.50
C ASN A 61 -2.07 -18.06 25.16
N PRO A 62 -1.53 -18.55 24.02
CA PRO A 62 -1.67 -17.92 22.70
C PRO A 62 -3.12 -17.90 22.20
N THR A 63 -3.94 -18.91 22.50
CA THR A 63 -5.37 -18.95 22.14
C THR A 63 -6.14 -17.79 22.78
N ILE A 64 -5.85 -17.49 24.05
CA ILE A 64 -6.50 -16.37 24.74
C ILE A 64 -6.08 -15.04 24.11
N ARG A 65 -4.78 -14.87 23.82
CA ARG A 65 -4.30 -13.66 23.13
C ARG A 65 -4.95 -13.48 21.76
N LYS A 66 -5.07 -14.56 20.98
CA LYS A 66 -5.73 -14.55 19.68
C LYS A 66 -7.19 -14.11 19.79
N ARG A 67 -7.94 -14.66 20.75
CA ARG A 67 -9.32 -14.25 21.01
C ARG A 67 -9.43 -12.78 21.42
N THR A 68 -8.55 -12.33 22.30
CA THR A 68 -8.48 -10.93 22.70
C THR A 68 -8.19 -10.02 21.51
N ALA A 69 -7.21 -10.36 20.67
CA ALA A 69 -6.87 -9.60 19.47
C ALA A 69 -8.02 -9.54 18.46
N ALA A 70 -8.79 -10.60 18.26
CA ALA A 70 -9.95 -10.54 17.38
C ALA A 70 -11.07 -9.65 17.93
N VAL A 71 -11.38 -9.74 19.23
CA VAL A 71 -12.34 -8.85 19.90
C VAL A 71 -11.89 -7.39 19.78
N LEU A 72 -10.59 -7.15 19.92
CA LEU A 72 -9.97 -5.84 19.81
C LEU A 72 -10.01 -5.30 18.38
N SER A 73 -9.68 -6.09 17.36
CA SER A 73 -9.84 -5.73 15.94
C SER A 73 -11.29 -5.33 15.65
N ARG A 74 -12.27 -6.16 16.07
CA ARG A 74 -13.71 -5.83 15.92
C ARG A 74 -14.11 -4.54 16.64
N LEU A 75 -13.55 -4.27 17.82
CA LEU A 75 -13.80 -3.03 18.56
C LEU A 75 -13.24 -1.81 17.82
N VAL A 76 -11.98 -1.90 17.36
CA VAL A 76 -11.32 -0.85 16.59
C VAL A 76 -12.11 -0.51 15.34
N HIS A 77 -12.68 -1.52 14.70
CA HIS A 77 -13.51 -1.36 13.50
C HIS A 77 -14.98 -1.11 13.78
N SER A 78 -15.41 -1.02 15.04
CA SER A 78 -16.79 -0.67 15.34
C SER A 78 -17.06 0.77 14.89
N ARG A 79 -18.18 0.98 14.21
CA ARG A 79 -18.53 2.29 13.61
C ARG A 79 -18.33 3.46 14.57
N ARG A 80 -18.83 3.32 15.80
CA ARG A 80 -18.69 4.34 16.85
C ARG A 80 -17.23 4.63 17.21
N TYR A 81 -16.43 3.58 17.38
CA TYR A 81 -15.02 3.74 17.70
C TYR A 81 -14.24 4.38 16.55
N VAL A 82 -14.50 3.95 15.31
CA VAL A 82 -13.87 4.53 14.11
C VAL A 82 -14.24 6.02 13.98
N GLU A 83 -15.50 6.40 14.20
CA GLU A 83 -15.95 7.80 14.18
C GLU A 83 -15.25 8.63 15.27
N ASP A 84 -15.21 8.13 16.50
CA ASP A 84 -14.53 8.79 17.63
C ASP A 84 -13.01 8.92 17.38
N PHE A 85 -12.38 7.87 16.84
CA PHE A 85 -10.96 7.85 16.53
C PHE A 85 -10.62 8.75 15.35
N ARG A 86 -11.47 8.80 14.31
CA ARG A 86 -11.35 9.72 13.18
C ARG A 86 -11.41 11.18 13.64
N ALA A 87 -12.37 11.52 14.49
CA ALA A 87 -12.45 12.86 15.07
C ALA A 87 -11.22 13.20 15.95
N SER A 88 -10.64 12.20 16.61
CA SER A 88 -9.38 12.36 17.36
C SER A 88 -8.18 12.55 16.44
N TYR A 89 -8.10 11.77 15.36
CA TYR A 89 -7.06 11.84 14.34
C TYR A 89 -7.08 13.20 13.61
N GLU A 90 -8.26 13.72 13.28
CA GLU A 90 -8.42 15.05 12.68
C GLU A 90 -7.89 16.17 13.60
N ARG A 91 -7.99 16.00 14.93
CA ARG A 91 -7.43 16.95 15.90
C ARG A 91 -5.92 16.79 16.09
N ASN A 92 -5.40 15.58 15.93
CA ASN A 92 -3.96 15.29 16.02
C ASN A 92 -3.54 14.26 14.95
N PRO A 93 -3.19 14.73 13.74
CA PRO A 93 -2.75 13.83 12.66
C PRO A 93 -1.46 13.06 12.99
N GLN A 94 -0.67 13.54 13.96
CA GLN A 94 0.61 12.93 14.34
C GLN A 94 0.46 11.75 15.30
N VAL A 95 -0.76 11.40 15.74
CA VAL A 95 -0.97 10.34 16.75
C VAL A 95 -0.35 9.00 16.36
N PHE A 96 -0.40 8.60 15.08
CA PHE A 96 0.23 7.36 14.63
C PHE A 96 1.74 7.49 14.49
N ASP A 97 2.25 8.66 14.14
CA ASP A 97 3.70 8.91 14.06
C ASP A 97 4.32 8.90 15.46
N ASP A 98 3.65 9.48 16.45
CA ASP A 98 4.07 9.43 17.85
C ASP A 98 4.02 8.00 18.40
N ALA A 99 2.94 7.26 18.10
CA ALA A 99 2.83 5.83 18.43
C ALA A 99 3.95 5.00 17.77
N ALA A 100 4.27 5.31 16.51
CA ALA A 100 5.31 4.65 15.75
C ALA A 100 6.71 4.94 16.29
N ARG A 101 6.98 6.17 16.75
CA ARG A 101 8.24 6.52 17.44
C ARG A 101 8.39 5.74 18.73
N LEU A 102 7.34 5.62 19.54
CA LEU A 102 7.35 4.82 20.77
C LEU A 102 7.65 3.34 20.47
N LEU A 103 6.95 2.76 19.49
CA LEU A 103 7.20 1.38 19.06
C LEU A 103 8.62 1.20 18.53
N SER A 104 9.09 2.11 17.68
CA SER A 104 10.43 2.05 17.09
C SER A 104 11.52 2.10 18.15
N ALA A 105 11.39 2.98 19.14
CA ALA A 105 12.31 3.05 20.28
C ALA A 105 12.37 1.73 21.04
N ASP A 106 11.22 1.11 21.34
CA ASP A 106 11.16 -0.18 22.05
C ASP A 106 11.77 -1.36 21.29
N LEU A 107 11.65 -1.35 19.97
CA LEU A 107 12.24 -2.35 19.09
C LEU A 107 13.76 -2.14 18.97
N CYS A 108 14.21 -0.89 18.88
CA CYS A 108 15.64 -0.54 18.73
C CYS A 108 16.44 -0.71 20.03
N ASN A 109 15.78 -0.81 21.19
CA ASN A 109 16.43 -1.03 22.50
C ASN A 109 17.05 -2.44 22.69
N GLY A 110 17.08 -3.30 21.66
CA GLY A 110 17.66 -4.65 21.71
C GLY A 110 19.05 -4.75 21.07
N PRO A 111 20.01 -5.48 21.65
CA PRO A 111 21.38 -5.57 21.12
C PRO A 111 21.53 -6.47 19.86
N ASP A 112 20.45 -7.11 19.41
CA ASP A 112 20.51 -8.25 18.48
C ASP A 112 19.94 -7.96 17.08
N CYS A 113 19.37 -6.77 16.81
CA CYS A 113 18.87 -6.39 15.50
C CYS A 113 19.21 -4.93 15.17
N THR A 114 19.63 -4.68 13.93
CA THR A 114 19.81 -3.31 13.45
C THR A 114 18.46 -2.74 13.01
N VAL A 115 18.36 -1.41 12.91
CA VAL A 115 17.15 -0.75 12.39
C VAL A 115 16.88 -1.17 10.93
N GLY A 116 17.94 -1.37 10.14
CA GLY A 116 17.81 -1.89 8.77
C GLY A 116 17.21 -3.30 8.72
N ASP A 117 17.58 -4.18 9.64
CA ASP A 117 16.97 -5.52 9.74
C ASP A 117 15.48 -5.43 10.08
N LEU A 118 15.09 -4.48 10.94
CA LEU A 118 13.69 -4.25 11.29
C LEU A 118 12.88 -3.75 10.09
N VAL A 119 13.43 -2.83 9.28
CA VAL A 119 12.79 -2.35 8.05
C VAL A 119 12.52 -3.52 7.10
N ILE A 120 13.54 -4.38 6.85
CA ILE A 120 13.37 -5.58 6.00
C ILE A 120 12.30 -6.52 6.57
N TYR A 121 12.29 -6.70 7.89
CA TYR A 121 11.31 -7.56 8.54
C TYR A 121 9.87 -7.03 8.42
N PHE A 122 9.69 -5.70 8.50
CA PHE A 122 8.39 -5.05 8.31
C PHE A 122 7.92 -5.20 6.86
N CYS A 123 8.78 -4.98 5.87
CA CYS A 123 8.41 -5.08 4.45
C CYS A 123 8.08 -6.50 3.97
N GLY A 124 8.61 -7.54 4.61
CA GLY A 124 8.44 -8.93 4.15
C GLY A 124 7.67 -9.82 5.14
N PRO A 125 8.37 -10.44 6.11
CA PRO A 125 7.77 -11.40 7.04
C PRO A 125 6.54 -10.88 7.78
N LEU A 126 6.58 -9.65 8.31
CA LEU A 126 5.45 -9.05 9.00
C LEU A 126 4.25 -8.85 8.06
N TRP A 127 4.50 -8.25 6.89
CA TRP A 127 3.45 -8.00 5.90
C TRP A 127 2.74 -9.28 5.47
N THR A 128 3.50 -10.36 5.24
CA THR A 128 2.95 -11.65 4.77
C THR A 128 1.83 -12.17 5.67
N ASP A 129 2.04 -12.13 6.99
CA ASP A 129 1.05 -12.62 7.94
C ASP A 129 -0.04 -11.57 8.23
N VAL A 130 0.29 -10.27 8.22
CA VAL A 130 -0.72 -9.19 8.31
C VAL A 130 -1.70 -9.24 7.14
N GLN A 131 -1.23 -9.44 5.92
CA GLN A 131 -2.06 -9.58 4.72
C GLN A 131 -3.01 -10.77 4.85
N ARG A 132 -2.51 -11.93 5.30
CA ARG A 132 -3.36 -13.10 5.60
C ARG A 132 -4.42 -12.77 6.66
N GLY A 133 -4.06 -11.97 7.65
CA GLY A 133 -5.00 -11.50 8.66
C GLY A 133 -6.12 -10.61 8.11
N LEU A 134 -5.79 -9.72 7.16
CA LEU A 134 -6.79 -8.89 6.47
C LEU A 134 -7.72 -9.73 5.58
N GLU A 135 -7.19 -10.77 4.92
CA GLU A 135 -7.98 -11.74 4.15
C GLU A 135 -9.01 -12.44 5.04
N HIS A 136 -8.58 -12.97 6.20
CA HIS A 136 -9.48 -13.60 7.16
C HIS A 136 -10.50 -12.61 7.74
N GLU A 137 -10.12 -11.38 8.03
CA GLU A 137 -11.04 -10.34 8.51
C GLU A 137 -12.13 -10.04 7.47
N ARG A 138 -11.77 -9.98 6.18
CA ARG A 138 -12.73 -9.80 5.08
C ARG A 138 -13.67 -11.00 4.97
N GLU A 139 -13.15 -12.23 5.11
CA GLU A 139 -13.96 -13.47 5.15
C GLU A 139 -14.92 -13.49 6.36
N ASP A 140 -14.49 -12.95 7.51
CA ASP A 140 -15.29 -12.85 8.76
C ASP A 140 -16.27 -11.66 8.76
N GLY A 141 -16.42 -10.95 7.64
CA GLY A 141 -17.46 -9.95 7.42
C GLY A 141 -17.00 -8.50 7.25
N ARG A 142 -15.69 -8.22 7.28
CA ARG A 142 -15.14 -6.88 6.93
C ARG A 142 -15.08 -6.66 5.42
N VAL A 143 -16.24 -6.71 4.78
CA VAL A 143 -16.39 -6.63 3.32
C VAL A 143 -15.95 -5.28 2.73
N GLU A 144 -15.82 -4.25 3.57
CA GLU A 144 -15.31 -2.93 3.19
C GLU A 144 -13.80 -2.92 2.88
N LEU A 145 -13.05 -3.93 3.32
CA LEU A 145 -11.61 -4.03 3.08
C LEU A 145 -11.30 -4.22 1.59
N ARG A 146 -10.67 -3.21 1.00
CA ARG A 146 -10.17 -3.22 -0.38
C ARG A 146 -8.79 -3.86 -0.44
N LEU A 147 -8.71 -5.18 -0.24
CA LEU A 147 -7.44 -5.92 -0.13
C LEU A 147 -6.46 -5.63 -1.28
N ASP A 148 -6.93 -5.57 -2.52
CA ASP A 148 -6.07 -5.27 -3.68
C ASP A 148 -5.47 -3.87 -3.59
N ARG A 149 -6.26 -2.88 -3.12
CA ARG A 149 -5.79 -1.50 -2.91
C ARG A 149 -4.76 -1.46 -1.79
N ILE A 150 -5.04 -2.09 -0.66
CA ILE A 150 -4.13 -2.14 0.49
C ILE A 150 -2.81 -2.78 0.07
N ALA A 151 -2.84 -3.89 -0.65
CA ALA A 151 -1.64 -4.58 -1.11
C ALA A 151 -0.79 -3.70 -2.03
N ASN A 152 -1.42 -2.97 -2.95
CA ASN A 152 -0.72 -2.04 -3.84
C ASN A 152 -0.10 -0.85 -3.10
N GLU A 153 -0.84 -0.26 -2.16
CA GLU A 153 -0.36 0.83 -1.31
C GLU A 153 0.84 0.41 -0.47
N MET A 154 0.76 -0.77 0.18
CA MET A 154 1.85 -1.32 0.99
C MET A 154 3.06 -1.69 0.16
N ASN A 155 2.87 -2.35 -1.00
CA ASN A 155 3.96 -2.67 -1.91
C ASN A 155 4.75 -1.41 -2.30
N SER A 156 4.04 -0.32 -2.53
CA SER A 156 4.67 0.92 -2.94
C SER A 156 5.41 1.64 -1.81
N LEU A 157 4.87 1.55 -0.58
CA LEU A 157 5.62 1.92 0.63
C LEU A 157 6.91 1.10 0.77
N PHE A 158 6.88 -0.20 0.45
CA PHE A 158 8.08 -1.04 0.51
C PHE A 158 9.11 -0.67 -0.55
N VAL A 159 8.65 -0.46 -1.79
CA VAL A 159 9.48 0.06 -2.88
C VAL A 159 10.10 1.41 -2.51
N TRP A 160 9.35 2.29 -1.83
CA TRP A 160 9.89 3.54 -1.30
C TRP A 160 10.99 3.29 -0.26
N CYS A 161 10.80 2.33 0.67
CA CYS A 161 11.81 1.96 1.67
C CYS A 161 13.09 1.40 1.03
N GLU A 162 12.97 0.52 0.04
CA GLU A 162 14.13 -0.06 -0.68
C GLU A 162 15.02 0.99 -1.35
N GLN A 163 14.44 2.15 -1.70
CA GLN A 163 15.14 3.23 -2.37
C GLN A 163 15.81 4.22 -1.42
N GLN A 164 15.46 4.21 -0.13
CA GLN A 164 16.07 5.12 0.83
C GLN A 164 17.47 4.64 1.24
N PRO A 165 18.42 5.55 1.50
CA PRO A 165 19.70 5.19 2.05
C PRO A 165 19.55 4.63 3.47
N ALA A 166 20.43 3.72 3.85
CA ALA A 166 20.43 3.08 5.19
C ALA A 166 20.56 4.08 6.35
N VAL A 167 21.04 5.30 6.12
CA VAL A 167 21.07 6.36 7.14
C VAL A 167 19.66 6.80 7.59
N ARG A 168 18.64 6.56 6.77
CA ARG A 168 17.24 6.90 7.05
C ARG A 168 16.44 5.73 7.62
N SER A 169 17.09 4.64 8.04
CA SER A 169 16.38 3.46 8.54
C SER A 169 15.48 3.73 9.74
N GLU A 170 15.83 4.67 10.62
CA GLU A 170 14.96 5.06 11.74
C GLU A 170 13.69 5.75 11.26
N ASP A 171 13.81 6.71 10.34
CA ASP A 171 12.65 7.39 9.73
C ASP A 171 11.77 6.39 8.96
N MET A 172 12.38 5.48 8.19
CA MET A 172 11.65 4.43 7.48
C MET A 172 10.85 3.54 8.41
N LEU A 173 11.44 3.14 9.54
CA LEU A 173 10.77 2.29 10.52
C LEU A 173 9.56 3.00 11.13
N VAL A 174 9.68 4.31 11.41
CA VAL A 174 8.57 5.13 11.90
C VAL A 174 7.46 5.23 10.85
N VAL A 175 7.79 5.51 9.58
CA VAL A 175 6.81 5.57 8.49
C VAL A 175 6.11 4.23 8.32
N LEU A 176 6.85 3.11 8.33
CA LEU A 176 6.29 1.76 8.25
C LEU A 176 5.34 1.49 9.41
N ALA A 177 5.80 1.66 10.65
CA ALA A 177 4.99 1.41 11.84
C ALA A 177 3.74 2.29 11.88
N SER A 178 3.85 3.56 11.50
CA SER A 178 2.72 4.49 11.43
C SER A 178 1.71 4.06 10.36
N SER A 179 2.18 3.63 9.17
CA SER A 179 1.32 3.08 8.11
C SER A 179 0.59 1.82 8.56
N TYR A 180 1.25 0.92 9.30
CA TYR A 180 0.58 -0.24 9.91
C TYR A 180 -0.49 0.17 10.92
N PHE A 181 -0.22 1.16 11.78
CA PHE A 181 -1.23 1.65 12.72
C PHE A 181 -2.43 2.27 12.01
N HIS A 182 -2.20 3.09 10.99
CA HIS A 182 -3.26 3.67 10.18
C HIS A 182 -4.08 2.59 9.48
N LEU A 183 -3.41 1.62 8.83
CA LEU A 183 -4.04 0.49 8.15
C LEU A 183 -4.88 -0.36 9.12
N MET A 184 -4.32 -0.75 10.27
CA MET A 184 -5.06 -1.54 11.26
C MET A 184 -6.21 -0.78 11.91
N THR A 185 -6.21 0.56 11.86
CA THR A 185 -7.29 1.36 12.46
C THR A 185 -8.40 1.63 11.45
N PHE A 186 -8.03 2.08 10.26
CA PHE A 186 -8.96 2.59 9.25
C PHE A 186 -9.19 1.63 8.07
N GLY A 187 -8.38 0.58 7.92
CA GLY A 187 -8.50 -0.36 6.81
C GLY A 187 -7.94 0.15 5.48
N HIS A 188 -7.16 1.23 5.51
CA HIS A 188 -6.45 1.82 4.38
C HIS A 188 -5.24 2.62 4.89
N LEU A 189 -4.29 2.98 4.03
CA LEU A 189 -3.19 3.88 4.40
C LEU A 189 -3.68 5.33 4.44
N ASP A 190 -2.87 6.23 5.02
CA ASP A 190 -3.21 7.66 5.04
C ASP A 190 -3.31 8.20 3.61
N GLU A 191 -4.46 8.81 3.27
CA GLU A 191 -4.77 9.20 1.90
C GLU A 191 -3.78 10.23 1.36
N ARG A 192 -3.33 11.18 2.19
CA ARG A 192 -2.35 12.19 1.78
C ARG A 192 -1.02 11.53 1.46
N PHE A 193 -0.60 10.59 2.31
CA PHE A 193 0.62 9.83 2.08
C PHE A 193 0.53 8.96 0.84
N VAL A 194 -0.61 8.30 0.58
CA VAL A 194 -0.81 7.52 -0.66
C VAL A 194 -0.82 8.44 -1.88
N CYS A 195 -1.48 9.60 -1.80
CA CYS A 195 -1.42 10.62 -2.83
C CYS A 195 0.02 11.08 -3.07
N GLU A 196 0.85 11.31 -2.05
CA GLU A 196 2.27 11.63 -2.27
C GLU A 196 3.01 10.50 -3.01
N LEU A 197 2.76 9.25 -2.65
CA LEU A 197 3.35 8.10 -3.35
C LEU A 197 2.88 8.01 -4.83
N ALA A 198 1.69 8.53 -5.15
CA ALA A 198 1.05 8.46 -6.47
C ALA A 198 1.25 9.72 -7.35
N ASP A 199 1.11 10.92 -6.77
CA ASP A 199 1.11 12.27 -7.36
C ASP A 199 2.49 12.90 -7.46
N GLU A 200 3.54 12.26 -6.95
CA GLU A 200 4.93 12.76 -7.05
C GLU A 200 5.50 12.76 -8.49
N THR A 201 4.65 12.83 -9.52
CA THR A 201 5.06 13.25 -10.85
C THR A 201 4.85 14.76 -11.00
N PRO A 202 5.85 15.52 -11.46
CA PRO A 202 5.63 16.94 -11.72
C PRO A 202 4.53 17.13 -12.79
N LEU A 203 3.58 18.03 -12.52
CA LEU A 203 2.52 18.51 -13.43
C LEU A 203 3.05 19.02 -14.78
N THR A 204 4.36 19.23 -14.87
CA THR A 204 5.06 19.60 -16.10
C THR A 204 6.26 18.68 -16.26
N ILE A 205 6.32 17.98 -17.39
CA ILE A 205 7.58 17.39 -17.85
C ILE A 205 8.51 18.58 -18.09
N PRO A 206 9.66 18.70 -17.40
CA PRO A 206 10.59 19.75 -17.74
C PRO A 206 11.06 19.46 -19.16
N ASP A 207 10.68 20.34 -20.10
CA ASP A 207 11.36 20.42 -21.39
C ASP A 207 12.86 20.43 -21.07
N GLY A 208 13.63 19.55 -21.70
CA GLY A 208 15.03 19.26 -21.37
C GLY A 208 16.03 20.42 -21.54
N LYS A 209 15.57 21.67 -21.46
CA LYS A 209 16.32 22.91 -21.57
C LYS A 209 16.43 23.71 -20.25
N GLY A 210 15.98 23.16 -19.12
CA GLY A 210 16.10 23.81 -17.80
C GLY A 210 17.17 23.17 -16.92
N ASN A 211 18.13 23.98 -16.46
CA ASN A 211 19.24 23.58 -15.60
C ASN A 211 18.84 23.69 -14.10
N ASP A 212 17.84 22.91 -13.68
CA ASP A 212 17.37 22.88 -12.29
C ASP A 212 18.15 21.83 -11.47
N PRO A 213 18.81 22.21 -10.34
CA PRO A 213 19.53 21.28 -9.48
C PRO A 213 18.65 20.34 -8.64
N ASP A 214 17.34 20.59 -8.49
CA ASP A 214 16.41 19.73 -7.70
C ASP A 214 15.77 18.61 -8.56
N ARG A 215 16.46 18.22 -9.63
CA ARG A 215 15.97 17.30 -10.66
C ARG A 215 15.78 15.90 -10.09
N ALA A 216 14.54 15.56 -9.76
CA ALA A 216 14.19 14.19 -9.44
C ALA A 216 14.47 13.27 -10.65
N VAL A 217 15.47 12.40 -10.51
CA VAL A 217 15.77 11.36 -11.48
C VAL A 217 14.54 10.46 -11.58
N ARG A 218 14.16 9.96 -12.76
CA ARG A 218 13.04 9.00 -12.87
C ARG A 218 13.57 7.59 -12.62
N ARG A 219 12.77 6.73 -11.98
CA ARG A 219 13.07 5.31 -11.88
C ARG A 219 12.96 4.70 -13.27
N GLU A 220 14.11 4.28 -13.79
CA GLU A 220 14.18 3.69 -15.12
C GLU A 220 13.39 2.38 -15.16
N GLY A 221 12.59 2.19 -16.22
CA GLY A 221 11.78 1.00 -16.40
C GLY A 221 10.58 0.87 -15.45
N CYS A 222 10.19 1.91 -14.71
CA CYS A 222 9.01 1.87 -13.87
C CYS A 222 8.10 3.10 -14.07
N ALA A 223 6.79 2.87 -13.99
CA ALA A 223 5.73 3.87 -14.06
C ALA A 223 4.70 3.60 -12.95
N CYS A 224 3.80 4.55 -12.76
CA CYS A 224 2.66 4.45 -11.86
C CYS A 224 1.36 4.57 -12.68
N LEU A 225 0.35 3.77 -12.36
CA LEU A 225 -0.99 3.91 -12.89
C LEU A 225 -1.94 4.18 -11.73
N VAL A 226 -2.58 5.34 -11.73
CA VAL A 226 -3.44 5.81 -10.64
C VAL A 226 -4.87 5.78 -11.11
N LYS A 227 -5.76 5.05 -10.45
CA LYS A 227 -7.19 5.01 -10.76
C LYS A 227 -7.97 5.90 -9.82
N TYR A 228 -8.78 6.78 -10.39
CA TYR A 228 -9.73 7.60 -9.65
C TYR A 228 -11.10 6.94 -9.59
N ALA A 229 -11.87 7.27 -8.56
CA ALA A 229 -13.25 6.85 -8.40
C ALA A 229 -14.10 7.50 -9.49
N CYS A 230 -14.98 6.72 -10.11
CA CYS A 230 -15.81 7.22 -11.22
C CYS A 230 -16.99 8.06 -10.73
N ASP A 231 -17.39 7.87 -9.48
CA ASP A 231 -18.51 8.48 -8.77
C ASP A 231 -18.12 9.79 -8.03
N GLU A 232 -16.86 9.91 -7.63
CA GLU A 232 -16.31 11.11 -6.99
C GLU A 232 -15.01 11.52 -7.67
N PRO A 233 -15.03 12.59 -8.51
CA PRO A 233 -13.81 13.17 -9.06
C PRO A 233 -12.83 13.50 -7.93
N ASP A 234 -11.55 13.21 -8.14
CA ASP A 234 -10.45 13.45 -7.19
C ASP A 234 -10.34 12.45 -6.01
N THR A 235 -11.27 11.50 -5.87
CA THR A 235 -11.10 10.40 -4.90
C THR A 235 -10.25 9.29 -5.51
N LEU A 236 -9.07 9.04 -4.95
CA LEU A 236 -8.21 7.92 -5.35
C LEU A 236 -8.92 6.59 -5.06
N SER A 237 -9.02 5.71 -6.06
CA SER A 237 -9.68 4.40 -5.95
C SER A 237 -8.67 3.27 -5.73
N ASN A 238 -7.60 3.25 -6.53
CA ASN A 238 -6.48 2.32 -6.40
C ASN A 238 -5.30 2.84 -7.25
N TRP A 239 -4.13 2.24 -7.12
CA TRP A 239 -2.99 2.53 -7.99
C TRP A 239 -2.09 1.31 -8.13
N TRP A 240 -1.21 1.31 -9.13
CA TRP A 240 -0.31 0.20 -9.43
C TRP A 240 1.05 0.71 -9.89
N THR A 241 2.09 -0.04 -9.53
CA THR A 241 3.40 0.09 -10.20
C THR A 241 3.38 -0.71 -11.49
N VAL A 242 3.78 -0.07 -12.57
CA VAL A 242 3.92 -0.67 -13.90
C VAL A 242 5.40 -0.82 -14.21
N ALA A 243 5.86 -2.06 -14.37
CA ALA A 243 7.26 -2.35 -14.71
C ALA A 243 7.40 -2.61 -16.22
N SER A 244 8.54 -2.23 -16.80
CA SER A 244 8.81 -2.36 -18.24
C SER A 244 9.24 -3.77 -18.66
N ASP A 245 9.45 -4.68 -17.71
CA ASP A 245 9.93 -6.04 -17.96
C ASP A 245 8.84 -7.01 -18.43
N ARG A 246 7.57 -6.64 -18.26
CA ARG A 246 6.41 -7.39 -18.72
C ARG A 246 5.26 -6.46 -19.12
N PRO A 247 4.36 -6.90 -20.03
CA PRO A 247 3.13 -6.18 -20.26
C PRO A 247 2.28 -6.09 -18.99
N PHE A 248 1.69 -4.91 -18.76
CA PHE A 248 0.77 -4.64 -17.67
C PHE A 248 -0.65 -4.52 -18.22
N SER A 249 -1.50 -5.48 -17.89
CA SER A 249 -2.78 -5.71 -18.55
C SER A 249 -3.97 -5.14 -17.76
N ILE A 250 -4.91 -4.53 -18.47
CA ILE A 250 -6.12 -3.95 -17.89
C ILE A 250 -7.34 -4.56 -18.59
N GLY A 251 -8.28 -5.08 -17.81
CA GLY A 251 -9.48 -5.72 -18.34
C GLY A 251 -10.38 -6.27 -17.25
N ARG A 252 -11.46 -6.94 -17.65
CA ARG A 252 -12.45 -7.51 -16.70
C ARG A 252 -12.17 -8.96 -16.32
N TYR A 253 -11.21 -9.62 -16.95
CA TYR A 253 -10.84 -10.99 -16.60
C TYR A 253 -9.82 -11.03 -15.46
N THR A 254 -9.86 -12.12 -14.70
CA THR A 254 -9.01 -12.34 -13.52
C THR A 254 -7.55 -12.59 -13.85
N ASP A 255 -7.20 -12.73 -15.13
CA ASP A 255 -5.83 -12.84 -15.62
C ASP A 255 -5.21 -11.46 -15.94
N CYS A 256 -5.95 -10.37 -15.74
CA CYS A 256 -5.46 -9.00 -15.90
C CYS A 256 -4.80 -8.50 -14.61
N ASP A 257 -3.79 -7.63 -14.73
CA ASP A 257 -3.14 -6.96 -13.60
C ASP A 257 -4.09 -5.96 -12.92
N VAL A 258 -4.92 -5.28 -13.71
CA VAL A 258 -6.04 -4.47 -13.24
C VAL A 258 -7.33 -5.15 -13.64
N ILE A 259 -8.11 -5.57 -12.65
CA ILE A 259 -9.43 -6.18 -12.84
C ILE A 259 -10.50 -5.10 -12.70
N GLU A 260 -11.07 -4.70 -13.83
CA GLU A 260 -12.18 -3.76 -13.89
C GLU A 260 -13.53 -4.43 -13.65
N THR A 261 -14.35 -3.80 -12.82
CA THR A 261 -15.72 -4.27 -12.54
C THR A 261 -16.74 -3.72 -13.52
N ASN A 262 -16.41 -2.65 -14.26
CA ASN A 262 -17.33 -2.02 -15.19
C ASN A 262 -17.60 -2.95 -16.40
N PRO A 263 -18.87 -3.29 -16.70
CA PRO A 263 -19.21 -4.22 -17.77
C PRO A 263 -18.85 -3.71 -19.17
N CYS A 264 -18.73 -2.39 -19.36
CA CYS A 264 -18.27 -1.79 -20.62
C CYS A 264 -16.77 -2.00 -20.86
N VAL A 265 -16.00 -2.33 -19.82
CA VAL A 265 -14.60 -2.70 -20.01
C VAL A 265 -14.53 -4.13 -20.56
N SER A 266 -13.78 -4.27 -21.65
CA SER A 266 -13.51 -5.55 -22.30
C SER A 266 -12.78 -6.51 -21.37
N ARG A 267 -12.93 -7.81 -21.65
CA ARG A 267 -12.29 -8.89 -20.88
C ARG A 267 -10.77 -8.72 -20.80
N ARG A 268 -10.15 -8.48 -21.96
CA ARG A 268 -8.80 -7.95 -22.12
C ARG A 268 -8.98 -6.65 -22.89
N HIS A 269 -8.76 -5.52 -22.26
CA HIS A 269 -9.14 -4.22 -22.84
C HIS A 269 -7.94 -3.53 -23.45
N CYS A 270 -6.88 -3.35 -22.67
CA CYS A 270 -5.62 -2.83 -23.16
C CYS A 270 -4.46 -3.39 -22.33
N ARG A 271 -3.24 -3.15 -22.78
CA ARG A 271 -2.03 -3.37 -22.00
C ARG A 271 -1.07 -2.20 -22.16
N ILE A 272 -0.30 -1.95 -21.12
CA ILE A 272 0.82 -1.00 -21.12
C ILE A 272 2.11 -1.80 -21.25
N VAL A 273 2.96 -1.44 -22.21
CA VAL A 273 4.22 -2.13 -22.51
C VAL A 273 5.37 -1.13 -22.41
N GLY A 274 6.43 -1.49 -21.69
CA GLY A 274 7.68 -0.74 -21.74
C GLY A 274 8.61 -1.30 -22.81
N GLU A 275 8.95 -0.50 -23.82
CA GLU A 275 9.84 -0.92 -24.92
C GLU A 275 10.82 0.20 -25.31
N GLY A 276 12.11 -0.11 -25.25
CA GLY A 276 13.17 0.84 -25.68
C GLY A 276 13.15 2.17 -24.93
N GLY A 277 12.83 2.17 -23.63
CA GLY A 277 12.73 3.36 -22.79
C GLY A 277 11.45 4.19 -23.00
N ARG A 278 10.51 3.69 -23.80
CA ARG A 278 9.18 4.29 -24.03
C ARG A 278 8.09 3.41 -23.43
N TRP A 279 6.94 4.03 -23.18
CA TRP A 279 5.73 3.34 -22.74
C TRP A 279 4.70 3.37 -23.84
N LEU A 280 4.11 2.21 -24.13
CA LEU A 280 3.12 2.05 -25.19
C LEU A 280 1.80 1.57 -24.58
N LEU A 281 0.69 2.20 -24.98
CA LEU A 281 -0.66 1.68 -24.77
C LEU A 281 -1.07 0.88 -25.99
N GLU A 282 -1.42 -0.38 -25.77
CA GLU A 282 -1.92 -1.27 -26.81
C GLU A 282 -3.36 -1.69 -26.50
N ASP A 283 -4.31 -1.19 -27.29
CA ASP A 283 -5.70 -1.65 -27.24
C ASP A 283 -5.79 -3.11 -27.72
N GLN A 284 -6.56 -3.95 -27.03
CA GLN A 284 -6.70 -5.38 -27.30
C GLN A 284 -8.01 -5.69 -28.03
N ASP A 285 -8.32 -4.91 -29.08
CA ASP A 285 -9.56 -4.98 -29.85
C ASP A 285 -10.80 -4.79 -28.95
N SER A 286 -10.76 -3.73 -28.16
CA SER A 286 -11.77 -3.45 -27.16
C SER A 286 -13.07 -2.93 -27.80
N VAL A 287 -14.22 -3.33 -27.26
CA VAL A 287 -15.54 -3.02 -27.85
C VAL A 287 -15.86 -1.53 -27.81
N HIS A 288 -15.42 -0.85 -26.75
CA HIS A 288 -15.74 0.56 -26.49
C HIS A 288 -14.52 1.48 -26.56
N GLY A 289 -13.36 0.95 -26.94
CA GLY A 289 -12.13 1.70 -27.15
C GLY A 289 -11.43 2.18 -25.88
N SER A 290 -10.19 2.60 -26.10
CA SER A 290 -9.29 3.26 -25.16
C SER A 290 -8.99 4.66 -25.66
N ARG A 291 -9.06 5.66 -24.79
CA ARG A 291 -8.70 7.05 -25.10
C ARG A 291 -7.55 7.52 -24.24
N VAL A 292 -6.67 8.34 -24.81
CA VAL A 292 -5.65 9.06 -24.05
C VAL A 292 -5.91 10.56 -24.17
N LEU A 293 -5.94 11.22 -23.03
CA LEU A 293 -6.05 12.66 -22.91
C LEU A 293 -4.74 13.24 -22.41
N ARG A 294 -4.28 14.32 -23.04
CA ARG A 294 -3.16 15.13 -22.60
C ARG A 294 -3.64 16.56 -22.43
N GLU A 295 -3.45 17.12 -21.23
CA GLU A 295 -3.93 18.47 -20.88
C GLU A 295 -5.44 18.65 -21.20
N GLY A 296 -6.23 17.63 -20.91
CA GLY A 296 -7.69 17.63 -21.14
C GLY A 296 -8.13 17.45 -22.60
N ARG A 297 -7.20 17.25 -23.55
CA ARG A 297 -7.51 17.02 -24.97
C ARG A 297 -7.28 15.58 -25.35
N VAL A 298 -8.22 14.98 -26.09
CA VAL A 298 -8.05 13.61 -26.62
C VAL A 298 -6.95 13.61 -27.69
N VAL A 299 -5.82 12.99 -27.38
CA VAL A 299 -4.67 12.83 -28.28
C VAL A 299 -4.64 11.47 -28.97
N TYR A 300 -5.38 10.49 -28.44
CA TYR A 300 -5.56 9.17 -29.02
C TYR A 300 -6.96 8.64 -28.72
N ASP A 301 -7.58 7.99 -29.70
CA ASP A 301 -8.81 7.22 -29.55
C ASP A 301 -8.71 5.96 -30.42
N SER A 302 -8.64 4.78 -29.80
CA SER A 302 -8.42 3.52 -30.54
C SER A 302 -9.55 3.19 -31.52
N VAL A 303 -10.77 3.70 -31.31
CA VAL A 303 -11.88 3.52 -32.25
C VAL A 303 -11.69 4.37 -33.50
N ARG A 304 -11.10 5.56 -33.37
CA ARG A 304 -10.86 6.50 -34.46
C ARG A 304 -9.54 6.22 -35.19
N ASP A 305 -8.49 5.99 -34.41
CA ASP A 305 -7.09 5.96 -34.86
C ASP A 305 -6.60 4.52 -35.14
N GLY A 306 -7.39 3.51 -34.74
CA GLY A 306 -7.05 2.09 -34.84
C GLY A 306 -6.36 1.54 -33.59
N VAL A 307 -6.12 0.23 -33.58
CA VAL A 307 -5.51 -0.51 -32.46
C VAL A 307 -3.98 -0.49 -32.47
N GLU A 308 -3.37 0.40 -33.26
CA GLU A 308 -1.91 0.56 -33.28
C GLU A 308 -1.40 1.05 -31.91
N PRO A 309 -0.22 0.59 -31.45
CA PRO A 309 0.36 1.02 -30.19
C PRO A 309 0.53 2.55 -30.13
N PHE A 310 0.06 3.16 -29.05
CA PHE A 310 0.18 4.61 -28.82
C PHE A 310 1.26 4.91 -27.76
N GLU A 311 2.18 5.83 -28.05
CA GLU A 311 3.21 6.23 -27.10
C GLU A 311 2.63 7.07 -25.95
N LEU A 312 2.61 6.49 -24.76
CA LEU A 312 2.24 7.16 -23.51
C LEU A 312 3.37 8.05 -23.02
N VAL A 313 2.96 9.20 -22.50
CA VAL A 313 3.82 10.14 -21.81
C VAL A 313 3.31 10.35 -20.39
N PHE A 314 4.21 10.48 -19.43
CA PHE A 314 3.82 10.77 -18.05
C PHE A 314 2.99 12.07 -17.96
N GLY A 315 1.87 12.02 -17.25
CA GLY A 315 0.84 13.06 -17.25
C GLY A 315 -0.38 12.72 -18.11
N ASP A 316 -0.30 11.68 -18.95
CA ASP A 316 -1.43 11.23 -19.75
C ASP A 316 -2.55 10.65 -18.89
N HIS A 317 -3.78 10.92 -19.30
CA HIS A 317 -5.00 10.42 -18.68
C HIS A 317 -5.69 9.42 -19.61
N LEU A 318 -5.72 8.15 -19.20
CA LEU A 318 -6.32 7.05 -19.93
C LEU A 318 -7.79 6.92 -19.53
N VAL A 319 -8.67 6.82 -20.52
CA VAL A 319 -10.10 6.59 -20.33
C VAL A 319 -10.50 5.34 -21.10
N LEU A 320 -10.86 4.28 -20.37
CA LEU A 320 -11.25 3.00 -20.92
C LEU A 320 -12.77 2.90 -20.98
N ALA A 321 -13.31 2.56 -22.16
CA ALA A 321 -14.74 2.43 -22.41
C ALA A 321 -15.59 3.64 -21.99
N GLY A 322 -14.99 4.83 -21.91
CA GLY A 322 -15.65 6.04 -21.42
C GLY A 322 -16.05 6.01 -19.94
N ALA A 323 -15.60 5.01 -19.18
CA ALA A 323 -16.15 4.71 -17.86
C ALA A 323 -15.11 4.41 -16.78
N SER A 324 -13.87 4.08 -17.13
CA SER A 324 -12.77 3.89 -16.16
C SER A 324 -11.63 4.84 -16.51
N SER A 325 -11.19 5.61 -15.51
CA SER A 325 -10.23 6.70 -15.69
C SER A 325 -8.96 6.41 -14.91
N TYR A 326 -7.82 6.56 -15.57
CA TYR A 326 -6.50 6.32 -14.98
C TYR A 326 -5.53 7.41 -15.37
N TRP A 327 -4.66 7.77 -14.44
CA TRP A 327 -3.59 8.71 -14.67
C TRP A 327 -2.26 7.96 -14.72
N PHE A 328 -1.46 8.23 -15.76
CA PHE A 328 -0.19 7.57 -16.02
C PHE A 328 0.99 8.44 -15.57
N GLY A 329 1.73 7.95 -14.58
CA GLY A 329 2.75 8.70 -13.85
C GLY A 329 4.14 8.12 -13.91
N ALA A 330 5.13 8.96 -13.62
CA ALA A 330 6.50 8.53 -13.40
C ALA A 330 6.70 8.21 -11.93
N LEU A 331 7.47 7.16 -11.64
CA LEU A 331 8.06 7.00 -10.30
C LEU A 331 9.40 7.72 -10.31
N LEU A 332 9.66 8.64 -9.37
CA LEU A 332 11.00 9.25 -9.26
C LEU A 332 12.01 8.26 -8.60
N ALA A 333 13.30 8.60 -8.64
CA ALA A 333 14.42 7.84 -8.12
C ALA A 333 15.24 8.79 -7.24
N GLY A 334 15.41 8.44 -5.96
CA GLY A 334 16.22 9.20 -5.01
C GLY A 334 15.48 9.63 -3.75
N ASP A 335 16.28 10.16 -2.82
CA ASP A 335 16.04 10.38 -1.38
C ASP A 335 14.91 11.39 -1.11
N ARG A 336 13.68 10.96 -1.36
CA ARG A 336 12.48 11.78 -1.19
C ARG A 336 11.96 11.66 0.23
N HIS A 337 11.80 12.81 0.87
CA HIS A 337 11.06 12.90 2.11
C HIS A 337 9.58 12.89 1.75
N ALA A 338 8.87 11.81 2.08
CA ALA A 338 7.42 11.88 2.18
C ALA A 338 7.09 13.01 3.16
N ARG A 339 6.36 14.02 2.71
CA ARG A 339 6.05 15.21 3.50
C ARG A 339 4.74 14.99 4.23
N ARG A 340 4.74 14.08 5.21
CA ARG A 340 3.59 13.91 6.10
C ARG A 340 3.15 15.21 6.78
#